data_AF-A0A267EHT7-F1
#
_entry.id   AF-A0A267EHT7-F1
#
_cell.length_a   1.000
_cell.length_b   1.000
_cell.length_c   1.000
_cell.angle_alpha   90.00
_cell.angle_beta   90.00
_cell.angle_gamma   90.00
#
_symmetry.space_group_name_H-M   'P 1'
#
loop_
_entity.id
_entity.type
_entity.pdbx_description
1 polymer ?
#
loop_
_entity_poly.entity_id
_entity_poly.type
_entity_poly.pdbx_seq_one_letter_code
_entity_poly.pdbx_strand_id
1 'polypeptide(L)'
;MVYAHPTYFSEIGGTFAFSLLLASLTVLPFLYITPFDDLNALSFANFLAFPSGAASYMADLAILGSYCSAVAVPLDWDRWWQRWPIPGCAGCLAGAGLGLAVWAGGTAAVRLTGGASKKNRRRLD
;
A
#
# COMPACT_ATOMS: atom_id res chain seq x y z
N MET A 1 2.42 37.51 -7.90
CA MET A 1 1.85 36.68 -8.98
C MET A 1 0.81 35.79 -8.32
N VAL A 2 -0.48 36.06 -8.56
CA VAL A 2 -1.55 35.21 -8.03
C VAL A 2 -1.56 33.96 -8.91
N TYR A 3 -1.13 32.82 -8.37
CA TYR A 3 -1.25 31.55 -9.08
C TYR A 3 -2.74 31.26 -9.26
N ALA A 4 -3.23 31.40 -10.49
CA ALA A 4 -4.57 30.92 -10.83
C ALA A 4 -4.62 29.42 -10.49
N HIS A 5 -5.56 29.02 -9.61
CA HIS A 5 -5.80 27.61 -9.35
C HIS A 5 -6.09 26.94 -10.70
N PRO A 6 -5.35 25.87 -11.06
CA PRO A 6 -5.67 25.11 -12.25
C PRO A 6 -7.13 24.67 -12.16
N THR A 7 -7.90 24.92 -13.21
CA THR A 7 -9.29 24.47 -13.27
C THR A 7 -9.32 22.96 -13.10
N TYR A 8 -10.34 22.44 -12.43
CA TYR A 8 -10.56 21.01 -12.17
C TYR A 8 -10.34 20.10 -13.40
N PHE A 9 -10.53 20.62 -14.61
CA PHE A 9 -10.30 19.89 -15.86
C PHE A 9 -8.83 19.78 -16.29
N SER A 10 -7.92 20.66 -15.84
CA SER A 10 -6.49 20.55 -16.18
C SER A 10 -5.80 19.38 -15.47
N GLU A 11 -6.36 18.91 -14.36
CA GLU A 11 -5.80 17.84 -13.53
C GLU A 11 -6.39 16.45 -13.84
N ILE A 12 -7.20 16.31 -14.90
CA ILE A 12 -7.77 15.02 -15.33
C ILE A 12 -6.65 14.02 -15.60
N GLY A 13 -5.61 14.42 -16.33
CA GLY A 13 -4.48 13.55 -16.66
C GLY A 13 -3.76 13.03 -15.42
N GLY A 14 -3.54 13.91 -14.43
CA GLY A 14 -2.92 13.53 -13.16
C GLY A 14 -3.78 12.56 -12.35
N THR A 15 -5.09 12.84 -12.28
CA THR A 15 -6.05 11.99 -11.58
C THR A 15 -6.18 10.61 -12.22
N PHE A 16 -6.18 10.55 -13.56
CA PHE A 16 -6.20 9.31 -14.31
C PHE A 16 -4.93 8.49 -14.08
N ALA A 17 -3.76 9.13 -14.15
CA ALA A 17 -2.48 8.48 -13.85
C ALA A 17 -2.41 7.95 -12.42
N PHE A 18 -2.88 8.73 -11.43
CA PHE A 18 -2.97 8.29 -10.04
C PHE A 18 -3.93 7.11 -9.87
N SER A 19 -5.10 7.17 -10.49
CA SER A 19 -6.08 6.08 -10.46
C SER A 19 -5.53 4.79 -11.06
N LEU A 20 -4.82 4.89 -12.20
CA LEU A 20 -4.13 3.77 -12.82
C LEU A 20 -3.05 3.19 -11.91
N LEU A 21 -2.22 4.05 -11.30
CA LEU A 21 -1.18 3.61 -10.37
C LEU A 21 -1.78 2.89 -9.17
N LEU A 22 -2.78 3.51 -8.52
CA LEU A 22 -3.46 2.93 -7.36
C LEU A 22 -4.14 1.61 -7.71
N ALA A 23 -4.84 1.51 -8.85
CA ALA A 23 -5.46 0.28 -9.31
C ALA A 23 -4.41 -0.79 -9.65
N SER A 24 -3.28 -0.41 -10.25
CA SER A 24 -2.20 -1.34 -10.59
C SER A 24 -1.53 -1.94 -9.36
N LEU A 25 -1.44 -1.19 -8.26
CA LEU A 25 -0.83 -1.65 -7.01
C LEU A 25 -1.82 -2.39 -6.09
N THR A 26 -3.12 -2.18 -6.24
CA THR A 26 -4.14 -2.79 -5.37
C THR A 26 -4.85 -3.97 -6.03
N VAL A 27 -5.28 -3.84 -7.28
CA VAL A 27 -6.16 -4.81 -7.95
C VAL A 27 -5.38 -5.82 -8.80
N LEU A 28 -4.40 -5.38 -9.61
CA LEU A 28 -3.63 -6.30 -10.47
C LEU A 28 -2.86 -7.40 -9.72
N PRO A 29 -2.11 -7.13 -8.64
CA PRO A 29 -1.41 -8.18 -7.91
C PRO A 29 -2.39 -9.19 -7.31
N PHE A 30 -3.59 -8.72 -6.95
CA PHE A 30 -4.63 -9.58 -6.41
C PHE A 30 -5.19 -10.52 -7.50
N LEU A 31 -5.55 -9.98 -8.66
CA LEU A 31 -6.00 -10.77 -9.82
C LEU A 31 -5.00 -11.85 -10.25
N TYR A 32 -3.71 -11.62 -10.03
CA TYR A 32 -2.67 -12.60 -10.35
C TYR A 32 -2.55 -13.73 -9.32
N ILE A 33 -2.77 -13.44 -8.03
CA ILE A 33 -2.43 -14.36 -6.92
C ILE A 33 -3.65 -15.14 -6.42
N THR A 34 -4.82 -14.51 -6.39
CA THR A 34 -6.02 -15.11 -5.81
C THR A 34 -7.00 -15.56 -6.87
N PRO A 35 -7.61 -16.75 -6.74
CA PRO A 35 -8.78 -17.10 -7.54
C PRO A 35 -9.91 -16.11 -7.25
N PHE A 36 -10.70 -15.80 -8.28
CA PHE A 36 -11.75 -14.76 -8.25
C PHE A 36 -12.84 -14.96 -7.19
N ASP A 37 -12.90 -16.13 -6.55
CA ASP A 37 -13.95 -16.51 -5.61
C ASP A 37 -13.77 -15.89 -4.21
N ASP A 38 -12.59 -15.36 -3.87
CA ASP A 38 -12.29 -14.83 -2.54
C ASP A 38 -11.89 -13.35 -2.55
N LEU A 39 -12.87 -12.48 -2.80
CA LEU A 39 -12.69 -11.02 -2.73
C LEU A 39 -12.45 -10.51 -1.30
N ASN A 40 -12.72 -11.32 -0.26
CA ASN A 40 -12.48 -10.89 1.12
C ASN A 40 -10.99 -10.67 1.36
N ALA A 41 -10.09 -11.36 0.65
CA ALA A 41 -8.65 -11.11 0.75
C ALA A 41 -8.21 -9.70 0.28
N LEU A 42 -9.08 -8.97 -0.43
CA LEU A 42 -8.88 -7.56 -0.82
C LEU A 42 -9.45 -6.58 0.22
N SER A 43 -10.16 -7.10 1.24
CA SER A 43 -10.73 -6.27 2.28
C SER A 43 -9.67 -5.81 3.28
N PHE A 44 -9.79 -4.55 3.70
CA PHE A 44 -9.00 -3.97 4.77
C PHE A 44 -9.13 -4.74 6.11
N ALA A 45 -10.21 -5.53 6.28
CA ALA A 45 -10.37 -6.39 7.46
C ALA A 45 -9.29 -7.49 7.53
N ASN A 46 -8.82 -7.98 6.37
CA ASN A 46 -7.74 -8.97 6.31
C ASN A 46 -6.35 -8.37 6.56
N PHE A 47 -6.20 -7.05 6.56
CA PHE A 47 -4.98 -6.38 7.04
C PHE A 47 -4.63 -6.78 8.47
N LEU A 48 -5.66 -6.87 9.33
CA LEU A 48 -5.52 -7.20 10.76
C LEU A 48 -5.41 -8.71 11.00
N ALA A 49 -5.81 -9.54 10.03
CA ALA A 49 -5.72 -10.98 10.11
C ALA A 49 -4.31 -11.45 9.73
N PHE A 50 -3.42 -11.55 10.71
CA PHE A 50 -2.10 -12.14 10.49
C PHE A 50 -2.17 -13.69 10.56
N PRO A 51 -1.60 -14.44 9.60
CA PRO A 51 -0.87 -14.00 8.41
C PRO A 51 -1.77 -13.82 7.18
N SER A 52 -1.81 -12.62 6.61
CA SER A 52 -2.40 -12.36 5.28
C SER A 52 -1.35 -12.32 4.17
N GLY A 53 -1.79 -12.35 2.91
CA GLY A 53 -0.91 -12.38 1.75
C GLY A 53 -0.15 -11.07 1.54
N ALA A 54 1.02 -11.14 0.90
CA ALA A 54 1.84 -9.96 0.59
C ALA A 54 1.06 -8.90 -0.22
N ALA A 55 0.18 -9.34 -1.11
CA ALA A 55 -0.66 -8.47 -1.93
C ALA A 55 -1.66 -7.67 -1.10
N SER A 56 -2.26 -8.27 -0.07
CA SER A 56 -3.20 -7.58 0.83
C SER A 56 -2.49 -6.46 1.59
N TYR A 57 -1.36 -6.76 2.25
CA TYR A 57 -0.56 -5.74 2.95
C TYR A 57 -0.11 -4.62 2.03
N MET A 58 0.33 -4.96 0.81
CA MET A 58 0.74 -3.98 -0.18
C MET A 58 -0.42 -3.09 -0.61
N ALA A 59 -1.58 -3.65 -0.91
CA ALA A 59 -2.76 -2.92 -1.34
C ALA A 59 -3.29 -2.00 -0.23
N ASP A 60 -3.47 -2.52 0.98
CA ASP A 60 -4.01 -1.78 2.13
C ASP A 60 -3.12 -0.60 2.48
N LEU A 61 -1.81 -0.80 2.58
CA LEU A 61 -0.88 0.28 2.91
C LEU A 61 -0.66 1.23 1.73
N ALA A 62 -0.78 0.80 0.48
CA ALA A 62 -0.78 1.69 -0.69
C ALA A 62 -1.98 2.66 -0.65
N ILE A 63 -3.18 2.15 -0.33
CA ILE A 63 -4.37 2.97 -0.16
C ILE A 63 -4.15 3.94 1.01
N LEU A 64 -3.81 3.45 2.20
CA LEU A 64 -3.58 4.31 3.36
C LEU A 64 -2.51 5.38 3.09
N GLY A 65 -1.37 4.99 2.52
CA GLY A 65 -0.28 5.90 2.19
C GLY A 65 -0.72 6.99 1.22
N SER A 66 -1.50 6.65 0.20
CA SER A 66 -2.04 7.64 -0.74
C SER A 66 -2.97 8.65 -0.05
N TYR A 67 -3.87 8.20 0.82
CA TYR A 67 -4.79 9.08 1.56
C TYR A 67 -4.05 9.93 2.60
N CYS A 68 -3.10 9.37 3.35
CA CYS A 68 -2.29 10.11 4.31
C CYS A 68 -1.46 11.21 3.61
N SER A 69 -0.94 10.93 2.42
CA SER A 69 -0.16 11.91 1.65
C SER A 69 -0.98 13.09 1.14
N ALA A 70 -2.31 12.94 1.04
CA ALA A 70 -3.21 14.03 0.64
C ALA A 70 -3.16 15.22 1.63
N VAL A 71 -2.76 14.97 2.89
CA VAL A 71 -2.50 16.03 3.89
C VAL A 71 -1.37 16.97 3.47
N ALA A 72 -0.44 16.51 2.63
CA ALA A 72 0.65 17.34 2.11
C ALA A 72 0.18 18.37 1.08
N VAL A 73 -0.99 18.19 0.46
CA VAL A 73 -1.53 19.11 -0.56
C VAL A 73 -1.91 20.47 0.05
N PRO A 74 -2.66 20.57 1.17
CA PRO A 74 -3.00 21.85 1.80
C PRO A 74 -1.90 22.46 2.70
N LEU A 75 -0.79 21.76 2.97
CA LEU A 75 0.21 22.19 3.96
C LEU A 75 1.09 23.36 3.47
N ASP A 76 1.42 23.42 2.17
CA ASP A 76 2.23 24.47 1.54
C ASP A 76 2.03 24.49 -0.01
N TRP A 77 0.83 24.87 -0.47
CA TRP A 77 0.34 24.75 -1.87
C TRP A 77 1.27 25.34 -2.96
N ASP A 78 2.28 26.12 -2.58
CA ASP A 78 3.25 26.71 -3.49
C ASP A 78 4.37 25.76 -3.94
N ARG A 79 4.56 24.61 -3.27
CA ARG A 79 5.63 23.68 -3.63
C ARG A 79 5.24 22.79 -4.82
N TRP A 80 6.14 22.71 -5.81
CA TRP A 80 5.93 21.91 -7.02
C TRP A 80 5.66 20.42 -6.73
N TRP A 81 6.25 19.87 -5.66
CA TRP A 81 6.07 18.47 -5.25
C TRP A 81 4.76 18.22 -4.49
N GLN A 82 4.10 19.26 -4.00
CA GLN A 82 2.79 19.17 -3.35
C GLN A 82 1.63 19.26 -4.35
N ARG A 83 1.92 19.56 -5.62
CA ARG A 83 0.91 19.61 -6.68
C ARG A 83 0.34 18.23 -6.95
N TRP A 84 -0.98 18.17 -7.08
CA TRP A 84 -1.66 16.96 -7.53
C TRP A 84 -1.10 16.51 -8.90
N PRO A 85 -0.90 15.19 -9.16
CA PRO A 85 -1.15 14.04 -8.29
C PRO A 85 0.08 13.57 -7.48
N ILE A 86 1.16 14.36 -7.42
CA ILE A 86 2.48 13.91 -6.98
C ILE A 86 2.46 13.36 -5.54
N PRO A 87 1.88 14.04 -4.53
CA PRO A 87 1.80 13.49 -3.18
C PRO A 87 1.08 12.15 -3.12
N GLY A 88 -0.08 12.05 -3.78
CA GLY A 88 -0.87 10.82 -3.85
C GLY A 88 -0.09 9.64 -4.43
N CYS A 89 0.62 9.86 -5.53
CA CYS A 89 1.48 8.84 -6.14
C CYS A 89 2.65 8.45 -5.22
N ALA A 90 3.32 9.42 -4.60
CA ALA A 90 4.42 9.16 -3.69
C ALA A 90 3.97 8.38 -2.44
N GLY A 91 2.83 8.76 -1.85
CA GLY A 91 2.20 8.06 -0.74
C GLY A 91 1.78 6.65 -1.10
N CYS A 92 1.23 6.45 -2.29
CA CYS A 92 0.83 5.13 -2.80
C CYS A 92 2.04 4.19 -2.91
N LEU A 93 3.13 4.64 -3.54
CA LEU A 93 4.36 3.86 -3.69
C LEU A 93 5.05 3.57 -2.35
N ALA A 94 5.15 4.58 -1.49
CA ALA A 94 5.74 4.42 -0.16
C ALA A 94 4.92 3.44 0.70
N GLY A 95 3.60 3.55 0.66
CA GLY A 95 2.67 2.65 1.33
C GLY A 95 2.79 1.21 0.83
N ALA A 96 2.81 1.00 -0.48
CA ALA A 96 3.01 -0.33 -1.08
C ALA A 96 4.32 -0.97 -0.61
N GLY A 97 5.42 -0.22 -0.67
CA GLY A 97 6.74 -0.68 -0.21
C GLY A 97 6.76 -1.02 1.28
N LEU A 98 6.11 -0.20 2.11
CA LEU A 98 5.97 -0.45 3.53
C LEU A 98 5.16 -1.74 3.79
N GLY A 99 4.09 -1.99 3.04
CA GLY A 99 3.30 -3.21 3.18
C GLY A 99 4.07 -4.48 2.87
N LEU A 100 4.88 -4.46 1.81
CA LEU A 100 5.79 -5.56 1.51
C LEU A 100 6.83 -5.77 2.62
N ALA A 101 7.38 -4.70 3.18
CA ALA A 101 8.34 -4.78 4.27
C ALA A 101 7.72 -5.37 5.55
N VAL A 102 6.50 -4.95 5.91
CA VAL A 102 5.74 -5.48 7.06
C VAL A 102 5.46 -6.96 6.90
N TRP A 103 4.98 -7.38 5.73
CA TRP A 103 4.72 -8.79 5.45
C TRP A 103 6.00 -9.64 5.48
N ALA A 104 7.08 -9.16 4.86
CA ALA A 104 8.36 -9.86 4.84
C ALA A 104 8.94 -10.00 6.27
N GLY A 105 8.89 -8.94 7.08
CA GLY A 105 9.32 -8.96 8.47
C GLY A 105 8.51 -9.93 9.32
N GLY A 106 7.17 -9.91 9.20
CA GLY A 106 6.29 -10.82 9.91
C GLY A 106 6.53 -12.28 9.56
N THR A 107 6.66 -12.61 8.27
CA THR A 107 6.93 -13.99 7.85
C THR A 107 8.32 -14.46 8.27
N ALA A 108 9.34 -13.59 8.27
CA ALA A 108 10.66 -13.91 8.80
C ALA A 108 10.62 -14.21 10.30
N ALA A 109 9.91 -13.40 11.09
CA ALA A 109 9.76 -13.60 12.53
C ALA A 109 9.09 -14.94 12.88
N VAL A 110 8.02 -15.31 12.16
CA VAL A 110 7.33 -16.61 12.32
C VAL A 110 8.27 -17.78 11.97
N ARG A 111 9.05 -17.67 10.90
CA ARG A 111 10.02 -18.71 10.51
C ARG A 111 11.10 -18.91 11.57
N LEU A 112 11.61 -17.81 12.15
CA LEU A 112 12.62 -17.86 13.20
C LEU A 112 12.09 -18.49 14.50
N THR A 113 10.88 -18.10 14.93
CA THR A 113 10.24 -18.66 16.14
C THR A 113 9.81 -20.12 15.96
N GLY A 114 9.24 -20.47 14.79
CA GLY A 114 8.88 -21.86 14.47
C GLY A 114 10.11 -22.79 14.40
N GLY A 115 11.23 -22.30 13.86
CA GLY A 115 12.50 -23.01 13.86
C GLY A 115 13.07 -23.23 15.27
N ALA A 116 12.99 -22.22 16.14
CA ALA A 116 13.39 -22.32 17.54
C ALA A 116 12.56 -23.37 18.31
N SER A 117 11.24 -23.39 18.10
CA SER A 117 10.33 -24.35 18.74
C SER A 117 10.64 -25.81 18.35
N LYS A 118 10.86 -26.08 17.05
CA LYS A 118 11.25 -27.42 16.57
C LYS A 118 12.62 -27.87 17.09
N LYS A 119 13.56 -26.95 17.27
CA LYS A 119 14.90 -27.24 17.81
C LYS A 119 14.84 -27.58 19.30
N ASN A 120 13.98 -26.91 20.06
CA ASN A 120 13.80 -27.19 21.49
C ASN A 120 13.16 -28.56 21.73
N ARG A 121 12.16 -28.94 20.91
CA ARG A 121 11.51 -30.25 21.04
C ARG A 121 12.49 -31.43 20.86
N ARG A 122 13.38 -31.35 19.87
CA ARG A 122 14.42 -32.37 19.61
C ARG A 122 15.54 -32.48 20.67
N ARG A 123 15.63 -31.55 21.63
CA ARG A 123 16.57 -31.67 22.75
C ARG A 123 15.97 -32.34 23.98
N LEU A 124 14.64 -32.49 24.01
CA LEU A 124 13.89 -33.08 25.13
C LEU A 124 13.55 -34.55 24.88
N ASP A 125 13.77 -35.03 23.65
CA ASP A 125 13.68 -36.43 23.22
C ASP A 125 15.07 -37.08 23.27
#